data_AF-A0AA88ZL94-F1
#
_entry.id   AF-A0AA88ZL94-F1
#
_cell.length_a   1.000
_cell.length_b   1.000
_cell.length_c   1.000
_cell.angle_alpha   90.00
_cell.angle_beta   90.00
_cell.angle_gamma   90.00
#
_symmetry.space_group_name_H-M   'P 1'
#
loop_
_entity.id
_entity.type
_entity.pdbx_description
1 polymer ?
#
loop_
_entity_poly.entity_id
_entity_poly.type
_entity_poly.pdbx_seq_one_letter_code
_entity_poly.pdbx_strand_id
1 'polypeptide(L)'
;MFGLFKIQAQEPLKNSEGTINYSSTMDAKNIYVQLNTTDEATMLSMLHRGFSIYFDVKGKRKKNVAIQYPSEIEVPQGKPNRNDNARGTSEEREEEEGERGPDILAELGGMSKMARYTNPDLSQEFHLDLNNLGVSMAYNYDKEANVLHYELMIPKKNIGTPPVDLSKLTIGVVTTKIEREENTASNISFGGGGQGGRGGQGGGPGGGGRGGRQGGSQGGDRPDQNQRPKEIVIDFWFKADLSQ
;
A
#
# COMPACT_ATOMS: atom_id res chain seq x y z
N MET A 1 -13.84 19.61 6.71
CA MET A 1 -14.99 20.02 5.89
C MET A 1 -14.85 19.29 4.56
N PHE A 2 -15.51 18.13 4.44
CA PHE A 2 -15.45 17.31 3.24
C PHE A 2 -16.27 17.99 2.14
N GLY A 3 -15.66 18.22 0.98
CA GLY A 3 -16.36 18.73 -0.18
C GLY A 3 -17.40 17.70 -0.63
N LEU A 4 -18.67 18.05 -0.45
CA LEU A 4 -19.80 17.31 -1.02
C LEU A 4 -19.68 17.40 -2.54
N PHE A 5 -19.09 16.39 -3.17
CA PHE A 5 -19.35 16.17 -4.59
C PHE A 5 -20.83 15.88 -4.72
N LYS A 6 -21.51 16.59 -5.63
CA LYS A 6 -22.86 16.20 -6.03
C LYS A 6 -22.78 14.74 -6.44
N ILE A 7 -23.50 13.89 -5.70
CA ILE A 7 -23.82 12.54 -6.12
C ILE A 7 -24.64 12.70 -7.40
N GLN A 8 -23.95 12.76 -8.54
CA GLN A 8 -24.53 12.23 -9.76
C GLN A 8 -24.74 10.77 -9.42
N ALA A 9 -25.99 10.32 -9.49
CA ALA A 9 -26.38 8.97 -9.07
C ALA A 9 -25.28 7.99 -9.46
N GLN A 10 -24.67 7.34 -8.46
CA GLN A 10 -23.64 6.32 -8.71
C GLN A 10 -24.26 5.33 -9.67
N GLU A 11 -23.92 5.42 -10.95
CA GLU A 11 -24.30 4.38 -11.88
C GLU A 11 -23.69 3.08 -11.36
N PRO A 12 -24.44 1.97 -11.38
CA PRO A 12 -23.89 0.70 -10.93
C PRO A 12 -22.60 0.44 -11.71
N LEU A 13 -21.51 0.12 -11.00
CA LEU A 13 -20.25 -0.25 -11.65
C LEU A 13 -20.53 -1.47 -12.53
N LYS A 14 -20.43 -1.29 -13.85
CA LYS A 14 -20.91 -2.27 -14.84
C LYS A 14 -19.88 -3.36 -15.15
N ASN A 15 -18.63 -3.15 -14.75
CA ASN A 15 -17.51 -4.01 -15.11
C ASN A 15 -16.76 -4.46 -13.86
N SER A 16 -16.13 -5.64 -13.96
CA SER A 16 -15.34 -6.24 -12.88
C SER A 16 -14.08 -6.89 -13.45
N GLU A 17 -12.96 -6.74 -12.76
CA GLU A 17 -11.72 -7.48 -13.02
C GLU A 17 -11.17 -7.98 -11.68
N GLY A 18 -11.05 -9.30 -11.54
CA GLY A 18 -10.70 -9.91 -10.26
C GLY A 18 -11.70 -9.51 -9.16
N THR A 19 -11.20 -8.84 -8.13
CA THR A 19 -11.95 -8.36 -6.95
C THR A 19 -12.40 -6.91 -7.06
N ILE A 20 -12.09 -6.23 -8.17
CA ILE A 20 -12.35 -4.80 -8.35
C ILE A 20 -13.48 -4.59 -9.35
N ASN A 21 -14.53 -3.90 -8.95
CA ASN A 21 -15.50 -3.35 -9.90
C ASN A 21 -15.07 -1.93 -10.31
N TYR A 22 -15.37 -1.56 -11.55
CA TYR A 22 -14.94 -0.29 -12.11
C TYR A 22 -15.91 0.30 -13.12
N SER A 23 -15.85 1.61 -13.27
CA SER A 23 -16.51 2.37 -14.31
C SER A 23 -15.68 3.60 -14.67
N SER A 24 -15.98 4.18 -15.83
CA SER A 24 -15.49 5.50 -16.18
C SER A 24 -16.56 6.24 -16.96
N THR A 25 -16.68 7.53 -16.75
CA THR A 25 -17.56 8.42 -17.53
C THR A 25 -16.83 9.70 -17.89
N MET A 26 -17.41 10.54 -18.74
CA MET A 26 -16.80 11.83 -19.07
C MET A 26 -17.84 12.91 -19.39
N ASP A 27 -17.57 14.12 -18.90
CA ASP A 27 -18.32 15.31 -19.30
C ASP A 27 -17.54 16.11 -20.36
N ALA A 28 -17.90 17.37 -20.62
CA ALA A 28 -17.19 18.22 -21.58
C ALA A 28 -15.71 18.50 -21.20
N LYS A 29 -15.34 18.46 -19.92
CA LYS A 29 -14.06 18.95 -19.38
C LYS A 29 -13.23 17.85 -18.70
N ASN A 30 -13.87 16.86 -18.11
CA ASN A 30 -13.29 15.92 -17.17
C ASN A 30 -13.59 14.48 -17.56
N ILE A 31 -12.74 13.59 -17.07
CA ILE A 31 -12.95 12.14 -17.04
C ILE A 31 -13.07 11.75 -15.57
N TYR A 32 -14.02 10.87 -15.30
CA TYR A 32 -14.29 10.30 -13.99
C TYR A 32 -13.97 8.81 -14.02
N VAL A 33 -13.28 8.31 -13.00
CA VAL A 33 -12.99 6.90 -12.80
C VAL A 33 -13.46 6.51 -11.42
N GLN A 34 -14.24 5.44 -11.32
CA GLN A 34 -14.69 4.88 -10.05
C GLN A 34 -14.21 3.45 -9.95
N LEU A 35 -13.68 3.09 -8.78
CA LEU A 35 -13.31 1.74 -8.43
C LEU A 35 -13.99 1.37 -7.11
N ASN A 36 -14.40 0.13 -6.94
CA ASN A 36 -14.70 -0.40 -5.62
C ASN A 36 -14.27 -1.85 -5.45
N THR A 37 -14.14 -2.27 -4.20
CA THR A 37 -13.85 -3.65 -3.82
C THR A 37 -14.51 -3.96 -2.47
N THR A 38 -14.95 -5.20 -2.31
CA THR A 38 -15.35 -5.80 -1.02
C THR A 38 -14.28 -6.75 -0.48
N ASP A 39 -13.23 -7.01 -1.26
CA ASP A 39 -12.14 -7.89 -0.88
C ASP A 39 -11.10 -7.14 -0.04
N GLU A 40 -10.94 -7.59 1.21
CA GLU A 40 -10.08 -6.96 2.22
C GLU A 40 -8.61 -6.92 1.80
N ALA A 41 -8.09 -8.00 1.19
CA ALA A 41 -6.72 -8.05 0.72
C ALA A 41 -6.45 -7.02 -0.39
N THR A 42 -7.44 -6.79 -1.25
CA THR A 42 -7.42 -5.75 -2.28
C THR A 42 -7.51 -4.36 -1.66
N MET A 43 -8.39 -4.14 -0.67
CA MET A 43 -8.45 -2.87 0.08
C MET A 43 -7.09 -2.52 0.67
N LEU A 44 -6.50 -3.43 1.44
CA LEU A 44 -5.19 -3.22 2.04
C LEU A 44 -4.09 -2.99 1.00
N SER A 45 -4.12 -3.73 -0.11
CA SER A 45 -3.16 -3.49 -1.19
C SER A 45 -3.30 -2.08 -1.78
N MET A 46 -4.52 -1.56 -1.94
CA MET A 46 -4.75 -0.19 -2.43
C MET A 46 -4.31 0.85 -1.41
N LEU A 47 -4.56 0.63 -0.12
CA LEU A 47 -4.25 1.59 0.95
C LEU A 47 -2.75 1.65 1.26
N HIS A 48 -2.08 0.49 1.39
CA HIS A 48 -0.67 0.40 1.79
C HIS A 48 0.29 0.61 0.63
N ARG A 49 0.05 -0.04 -0.51
CA ARG A 49 0.97 0.00 -1.66
C ARG A 49 0.63 1.11 -2.65
N GLY A 50 -0.59 1.62 -2.59
CA GLY A 50 -1.13 2.49 -3.62
C GLY A 50 -1.27 1.81 -4.98
N PHE A 51 -1.77 2.59 -5.92
CA PHE A 51 -1.84 2.21 -7.32
C PHE A 51 -1.75 3.44 -8.22
N SER A 52 -1.50 3.17 -9.50
CA SER A 52 -1.51 4.15 -10.57
C SER A 52 -2.70 3.91 -11.50
N ILE A 53 -3.44 4.98 -11.78
CA ILE A 53 -4.40 5.02 -12.89
C ILE A 53 -3.70 5.66 -14.09
N TYR A 54 -3.51 4.85 -15.13
CA TYR A 54 -2.91 5.27 -16.40
C TYR A 54 -3.98 5.65 -17.41
N PHE A 55 -3.67 6.65 -18.23
CA PHE A 55 -4.51 7.10 -19.33
C PHE A 55 -3.73 7.02 -20.65
N ASP A 56 -4.24 6.24 -21.61
CA ASP A 56 -3.66 6.16 -22.95
C ASP A 56 -4.73 6.43 -24.02
N VAL A 57 -4.69 7.65 -24.57
CA VAL A 57 -5.59 8.11 -25.63
C VAL A 57 -5.44 7.32 -26.94
N LYS A 58 -4.30 6.65 -27.14
CA LYS A 58 -4.04 5.87 -28.36
C LYS A 58 -4.57 4.44 -28.27
N GLY A 59 -5.00 4.00 -27.08
CA GLY A 59 -5.51 2.65 -26.84
C GLY A 59 -4.46 1.55 -26.93
N LYS A 60 -3.17 1.90 -26.80
CA LYS A 60 -2.03 0.98 -26.89
C LYS A 60 -1.51 0.55 -25.50
N ARG A 61 -2.24 0.90 -24.43
CA ARG A 61 -1.90 0.59 -23.03
C ARG A 61 -0.53 1.13 -22.60
N LYS A 62 -0.16 2.33 -23.07
CA LYS A 62 1.08 2.98 -22.68
C LYS A 62 0.97 3.66 -21.31
N LYS A 63 1.98 3.48 -20.47
CA LYS A 63 2.08 4.05 -19.11
C LYS A 63 2.69 5.46 -19.12
N ASN A 64 2.19 6.34 -19.98
CA ASN A 64 2.76 7.67 -20.19
C ASN A 64 2.12 8.75 -19.32
N VAL A 65 0.80 8.71 -19.16
CA VAL A 65 0.06 9.65 -18.31
C VAL A 65 -0.53 8.87 -17.14
N ALA A 66 -0.28 9.31 -15.91
CA ALA A 66 -0.70 8.60 -14.72
C ALA A 66 -1.08 9.52 -13.56
N ILE A 67 -2.00 9.05 -12.72
CA ILE A 67 -2.20 9.52 -11.35
C ILE A 67 -1.87 8.36 -10.42
N GLN A 68 -0.87 8.53 -9.56
CA GLN A 68 -0.49 7.57 -8.53
C GLN A 68 -0.97 8.08 -7.17
N TYR A 69 -1.62 7.21 -6.40
CA TYR A 69 -1.98 7.51 -5.02
C TYR A 69 -1.96 6.28 -4.10
N PRO A 70 -1.47 6.44 -2.86
CA PRO A 70 -0.67 7.59 -2.39
C PRO A 70 0.64 7.73 -3.17
N SER A 71 1.22 8.95 -3.20
CA SER A 71 2.53 9.16 -3.84
C SER A 71 3.66 8.54 -3.03
N GLU A 72 3.52 8.56 -1.72
CA GLU A 72 4.37 7.88 -0.75
C GLU A 72 3.80 6.49 -0.52
N ILE A 73 4.64 5.48 -0.70
CA ILE A 73 4.27 4.11 -0.35
C ILE A 73 4.85 3.84 1.03
N GLU A 74 3.98 3.60 2.00
CA GLU A 74 4.44 3.09 3.28
C GLU A 74 4.91 1.66 3.07
N VAL A 75 6.22 1.45 3.13
CA VAL A 75 6.76 0.11 3.34
C VAL A 75 6.44 -0.21 4.79
N PRO A 76 5.67 -1.27 5.11
CA PRO A 76 5.45 -1.66 6.49
C PRO A 76 6.82 -1.93 7.12
N GLN A 77 7.33 -0.98 7.89
CA GLN A 77 8.51 -1.20 8.70
C GLN A 77 8.07 -2.20 9.74
N GLY A 78 8.61 -3.42 9.68
CA GLY A 78 8.37 -4.44 10.69
C GLY A 78 8.51 -3.80 12.06
N LYS A 79 7.48 -3.94 12.91
CA LYS A 79 7.41 -3.34 14.24
C LYS A 79 8.82 -3.39 14.85
N PRO A 80 9.43 -2.26 15.25
CA PRO A 80 10.74 -2.30 15.87
C PRO A 80 10.64 -3.28 17.02
N ASN A 81 11.49 -4.31 16.99
CA ASN A 81 11.54 -5.37 17.97
C ASN A 81 11.69 -4.70 19.34
N ARG A 82 10.58 -4.46 20.03
CA ARG A 82 10.59 -3.91 21.38
C ARG A 82 11.18 -5.04 22.21
N ASN A 83 12.46 -4.91 22.51
CA ASN A 83 13.10 -5.60 23.61
C ASN A 83 12.44 -5.11 24.90
N ASP A 84 11.21 -5.55 25.14
CA ASP A 84 10.51 -5.32 26.38
C ASP A 84 11.01 -6.36 27.37
N ASN A 85 12.04 -5.97 28.12
CA ASN A 85 12.35 -6.51 29.45
C ASN A 85 11.24 -6.14 30.46
N ALA A 86 9.98 -6.28 30.07
CA ALA A 86 8.83 -6.11 30.94
C ALA A 86 8.30 -7.52 31.28
N ARG A 87 8.71 -8.02 32.44
CA ARG A 87 8.04 -9.14 33.11
C ARG A 87 6.59 -8.71 33.41
N GLY A 88 5.69 -9.00 32.50
CA GLY A 88 4.24 -8.91 32.65
C GLY A 88 3.64 -9.95 31.71
N THR A 89 2.79 -10.81 32.24
CA THR A 89 2.15 -11.97 31.59
C THR A 89 1.64 -11.64 30.19
N SER A 90 2.32 -12.20 29.18
CA SER A 90 2.13 -11.95 27.75
C SER A 90 1.00 -12.77 27.11
N GLU A 91 0.37 -13.69 27.85
CA GLU A 91 -0.65 -14.58 27.29
C GLU A 91 -2.03 -13.91 27.13
N GLU A 92 -2.39 -12.91 27.95
CA GLU A 92 -3.71 -12.24 27.85
C GLU A 92 -3.75 -11.10 26.83
N ARG A 93 -2.60 -10.62 26.32
CA ARG A 93 -2.55 -9.48 25.39
C ARG A 93 -2.49 -9.88 23.91
N GLU A 94 -2.08 -11.11 23.63
CA GLU A 94 -1.96 -11.64 22.26
C GLU A 94 -3.27 -12.27 21.76
N GLU A 95 -4.18 -12.69 22.65
CA GLU A 95 -5.46 -13.29 22.27
C GLU A 95 -6.52 -12.28 21.82
N GLU A 96 -6.53 -11.04 22.35
CA GLU A 96 -7.51 -10.01 21.94
C GLU A 96 -7.15 -9.26 20.63
N GLU A 97 -5.86 -9.22 20.26
CA GLU A 97 -5.39 -8.59 19.01
C GLU A 97 -5.47 -9.53 17.80
N GLY A 98 -5.63 -10.84 18.01
CA GLY A 98 -5.64 -11.86 16.96
C GLY A 98 -6.95 -12.04 16.20
N GLU A 99 -8.09 -11.57 16.74
CA GLU A 99 -9.42 -11.80 16.16
C GLU A 99 -10.01 -10.59 15.41
N ARG A 100 -9.39 -9.41 15.52
CA ARG A 100 -9.87 -8.21 14.81
C ARG A 100 -9.08 -8.07 13.52
N GLY A 101 -9.75 -8.31 12.40
CA GLY A 101 -9.25 -7.94 11.08
C GLY A 101 -8.80 -6.45 11.03
N PRO A 102 -8.05 -6.06 10.00
CA PRO A 102 -7.51 -4.72 9.85
C PRO A 102 -8.61 -3.66 9.92
N ASP A 103 -8.36 -2.58 10.67
CA ASP A 103 -9.29 -1.46 10.77
C ASP A 103 -9.12 -0.55 9.55
N ILE A 104 -9.85 -0.85 8.47
CA ILE A 104 -9.84 -0.10 7.21
C ILE A 104 -10.09 1.41 7.42
N LEU A 105 -10.90 1.80 8.42
CA LEU A 105 -11.14 3.21 8.71
C LEU A 105 -9.90 3.89 9.30
N ALA A 106 -9.17 3.19 10.17
CA ALA A 106 -7.91 3.68 10.71
C ALA A 106 -6.85 3.81 9.60
N GLU A 107 -6.76 2.82 8.70
CA GLU A 107 -5.86 2.85 7.54
C GLU A 107 -6.16 4.06 6.63
N LEU A 108 -7.44 4.30 6.33
CA LEU A 108 -7.88 5.47 5.56
C LEU A 108 -7.52 6.80 6.24
N GLY A 109 -7.67 6.88 7.56
CA GLY A 109 -7.33 8.07 8.34
C GLY A 109 -5.84 8.38 8.35
N GLY A 110 -4.98 7.37 8.16
CA GLY A 110 -3.53 7.49 8.09
C GLY A 110 -2.98 7.83 6.70
N MET A 111 -3.79 7.75 5.64
CA MET A 111 -3.28 7.91 4.28
C MET A 111 -2.69 9.30 4.01
N SER A 112 -1.56 9.32 3.28
CA SER A 112 -0.96 10.55 2.77
C SER A 112 -1.96 11.31 1.90
N LYS A 113 -1.98 12.64 2.04
CA LYS A 113 -2.75 13.52 1.13
C LYS A 113 -1.96 13.92 -0.11
N MET A 114 -0.82 13.29 -0.36
CA MET A 114 -0.01 13.52 -1.53
C MET A 114 -0.29 12.47 -2.61
N ALA A 115 -0.45 12.94 -3.83
CA ALA A 115 -0.56 12.15 -5.04
C ALA A 115 0.52 12.58 -6.04
N ARG A 116 0.81 11.73 -7.03
CA ARG A 116 1.76 12.06 -8.09
C ARG A 116 1.06 12.03 -9.44
N TYR A 117 1.23 13.11 -10.20
CA TYR A 117 0.85 13.19 -11.60
C TYR A 117 2.11 13.06 -12.45
N THR A 118 2.02 12.20 -13.47
CA THR A 118 3.11 11.99 -14.42
C THR A 118 2.57 12.09 -15.84
N ASN A 119 3.30 12.78 -16.70
CA ASN A 119 3.19 12.74 -18.15
C ASN A 119 4.62 12.62 -18.76
N PRO A 120 4.79 12.52 -20.09
CA PRO A 120 6.13 12.40 -20.69
C PRO A 120 7.10 13.55 -20.39
N ASP A 121 6.60 14.74 -20.07
CA ASP A 121 7.38 15.96 -19.92
C ASP A 121 7.53 16.40 -18.44
N LEU A 122 6.69 15.86 -17.55
CA LEU A 122 6.52 16.31 -16.17
C LEU A 122 6.18 15.14 -15.25
N SER A 123 6.89 15.05 -14.12
CA SER A 123 6.47 14.27 -12.97
C SER A 123 6.43 15.18 -11.76
N GLN A 124 5.25 15.33 -11.15
CA GLN A 124 5.01 16.26 -10.07
C GLN A 124 4.13 15.64 -8.98
N GLU A 125 4.53 15.82 -7.73
CA GLU A 125 3.66 15.55 -6.58
C GLU A 125 2.73 16.74 -6.30
N PHE A 126 1.54 16.45 -5.82
CA PHE A 126 0.54 17.44 -5.47
C PHE A 126 -0.30 16.99 -4.29
N HIS A 127 -0.74 17.97 -3.50
CA HIS A 127 -1.67 17.72 -2.40
C HIS A 127 -3.11 17.63 -2.94
N LEU A 128 -3.88 16.64 -2.49
CA LEU A 128 -5.25 16.39 -2.98
C LEU A 128 -6.15 17.63 -2.87
N ASP A 129 -6.08 18.34 -1.74
CA ASP A 129 -6.92 19.51 -1.47
C ASP A 129 -6.41 20.82 -2.12
N LEU A 130 -5.13 20.88 -2.49
CA LEU A 130 -4.43 22.13 -2.83
C LEU A 130 -3.60 22.00 -4.12
N ASN A 131 -4.24 21.52 -5.20
CA ASN A 131 -3.58 21.39 -6.51
C ASN A 131 -4.17 22.33 -7.56
N ASN A 132 -3.32 22.78 -8.48
CA ASN A 132 -3.69 23.57 -9.65
C ASN A 132 -3.92 22.71 -10.92
N LEU A 133 -3.76 21.39 -10.81
CA LEU A 133 -3.99 20.43 -11.89
C LEU A 133 -5.49 20.27 -12.17
N GLY A 134 -6.35 20.62 -11.21
CA GLY A 134 -7.79 20.38 -11.26
C GLY A 134 -8.13 18.91 -11.08
N VAL A 135 -7.20 18.11 -10.54
CA VAL A 135 -7.41 16.70 -10.22
C VAL A 135 -8.07 16.62 -8.84
N SER A 136 -9.05 15.75 -8.68
CA SER A 136 -9.66 15.47 -7.39
C SER A 136 -9.79 13.98 -7.18
N MET A 137 -9.62 13.53 -5.94
CA MET A 137 -9.61 12.14 -5.56
C MET A 137 -10.28 11.97 -4.20
N ALA A 138 -11.02 10.89 -4.02
CA ALA A 138 -11.65 10.55 -2.76
C ALA A 138 -11.64 9.05 -2.51
N TYR A 139 -11.49 8.67 -1.25
CA TYR A 139 -11.83 7.35 -0.74
C TYR A 139 -13.01 7.46 0.20
N ASN A 140 -13.92 6.49 0.13
CA ASN A 140 -15.00 6.33 1.08
C ASN A 140 -15.14 4.86 1.42
N TYR A 141 -15.17 4.52 2.70
CA TYR A 141 -15.44 3.15 3.14
C TYR A 141 -16.83 3.06 3.75
N ASP A 142 -17.68 2.27 3.11
CA ASP A 142 -18.98 1.90 3.65
C ASP A 142 -18.79 0.70 4.59
N LYS A 143 -18.91 0.98 5.90
CA LYS A 143 -18.73 -0.04 6.95
C LYS A 143 -19.88 -1.06 6.97
N GLU A 144 -21.09 -0.68 6.56
CA GLU A 144 -22.24 -1.59 6.57
C GLU A 144 -22.15 -2.56 5.39
N ALA A 145 -21.79 -2.04 4.20
CA ALA A 145 -21.61 -2.85 3.00
C ALA A 145 -20.25 -3.56 2.93
N ASN A 146 -19.29 -3.18 3.78
CA ASN A 146 -17.88 -3.58 3.69
C ASN A 146 -17.29 -3.30 2.30
N VAL A 147 -17.48 -2.09 1.80
CA VAL A 147 -17.04 -1.67 0.46
C VAL A 147 -16.11 -0.47 0.58
N LEU A 148 -14.92 -0.58 -0.03
CA LEU A 148 -14.04 0.56 -0.26
C LEU A 148 -14.34 1.15 -1.64
N HIS A 149 -14.72 2.42 -1.68
CA HIS A 149 -14.93 3.21 -2.88
C HIS A 149 -13.75 4.14 -3.12
N TYR A 150 -13.34 4.23 -4.36
CA TYR A 150 -12.37 5.19 -4.85
C TYR A 150 -12.95 5.97 -6.03
N GLU A 151 -12.78 7.28 -6.01
CA GLU A 151 -13.22 8.17 -7.09
C GLU A 151 -12.06 9.08 -7.52
N LEU A 152 -11.85 9.19 -8.83
CA LEU A 152 -10.89 10.09 -9.46
C LEU A 152 -11.59 10.95 -10.50
N MET A 153 -11.36 12.25 -10.43
CA MET A 153 -11.68 13.21 -11.49
C MET A 153 -10.38 13.81 -12.02
N ILE A 154 -10.20 13.78 -13.35
CA ILE A 154 -9.06 14.38 -14.03
C ILE A 154 -9.51 15.22 -15.25
N PRO A 155 -9.01 16.45 -15.41
CA PRO A 155 -9.29 17.25 -16.59
C PRO A 155 -8.71 16.63 -17.87
N LYS A 156 -9.48 16.63 -18.97
CA LYS A 156 -9.06 16.07 -20.27
C LYS A 156 -7.77 16.68 -20.81
N LYS A 157 -7.53 17.97 -20.52
CA LYS A 157 -6.30 18.70 -20.88
C LYS A 157 -5.02 18.12 -20.24
N ASN A 158 -5.15 17.34 -19.15
CA ASN A 158 -4.02 16.70 -18.48
C ASN A 158 -3.72 15.31 -19.09
N ILE A 159 -4.56 14.78 -19.98
CA ILE A 159 -4.39 13.44 -20.56
C ILE A 159 -3.83 13.50 -21.98
N GLY A 160 -3.93 14.64 -22.65
CA GLY A 160 -3.34 14.86 -23.96
C GLY A 160 -3.40 16.33 -24.38
N THR A 161 -2.77 16.63 -25.51
CA THR A 161 -2.79 17.98 -26.09
C THR A 161 -4.15 18.28 -26.73
N PRO A 162 -4.85 19.36 -26.34
CA PRO A 162 -6.11 19.74 -26.97
C PRO A 162 -5.95 20.09 -28.46
N PRO A 163 -6.91 19.72 -29.33
CA PRO A 163 -8.08 18.88 -29.05
C PRO A 163 -7.66 17.41 -28.84
N VAL A 164 -8.13 16.82 -27.74
CA VAL A 164 -7.79 15.44 -27.37
C VAL A 164 -8.82 14.48 -27.97
N ASP A 165 -8.39 13.61 -28.89
CA ASP A 165 -9.21 12.48 -29.35
C ASP A 165 -9.22 11.38 -28.28
N LEU A 166 -10.39 11.16 -27.67
CA LEU A 166 -10.60 10.17 -26.62
C LEU A 166 -11.31 8.91 -27.14
N SER A 167 -11.58 8.80 -28.45
CA SER A 167 -12.33 7.67 -29.03
C SER A 167 -11.71 6.29 -28.78
N LYS A 168 -10.40 6.27 -28.48
CA LYS A 168 -9.62 5.05 -28.20
C LYS A 168 -9.04 5.05 -26.79
N LEU A 169 -9.53 5.92 -25.90
CA LEU A 169 -9.02 6.01 -24.54
C LEU A 169 -9.10 4.65 -23.84
N THR A 170 -7.96 4.17 -23.38
CA THR A 170 -7.86 3.05 -22.45
C THR A 170 -7.33 3.52 -21.11
N ILE A 171 -7.91 2.99 -20.04
CA ILE A 171 -7.55 3.29 -18.67
C ILE A 171 -6.94 2.02 -18.07
N GLY A 172 -5.77 2.16 -17.44
CA GLY A 172 -5.06 1.07 -16.78
C GLY A 172 -5.03 1.28 -15.28
N VAL A 173 -5.31 0.25 -14.49
CA VAL A 173 -5.19 0.28 -13.03
C VAL A 173 -4.09 -0.70 -12.65
N VAL A 174 -3.04 -0.20 -12.01
CA VAL A 174 -1.86 -1.02 -11.69
C VAL A 174 -1.35 -0.70 -10.29
N THR A 175 -1.13 -1.72 -9.46
CA THR A 175 -0.49 -1.58 -8.15
C THR A 175 0.90 -0.95 -8.32
N THR A 176 1.25 0.00 -7.44
CA THR A 176 2.57 0.61 -7.49
C THR A 176 3.61 -0.41 -7.05
N LYS A 177 4.67 -0.58 -7.85
CA LYS A 177 5.77 -1.46 -7.48
C LYS A 177 6.54 -0.83 -6.33
N ILE A 178 6.69 -1.58 -5.24
CA ILE A 178 7.65 -1.23 -4.19
C ILE A 178 9.01 -1.66 -4.72
N GLU A 179 9.82 -0.71 -5.17
CA GLU A 179 11.25 -0.94 -5.32
C GLU A 179 11.80 -1.10 -3.90
N ARG A 180 11.90 -2.34 -3.42
CA ARG A 180 12.78 -2.61 -2.28
C ARG A 180 14.16 -2.38 -2.84
N GLU A 181 14.83 -1.31 -2.41
CA GLU A 181 16.28 -1.30 -2.44
C GLU A 181 16.70 -2.61 -1.78
N GLU A 182 17.25 -3.53 -2.58
CA GLU A 182 18.08 -4.58 -2.03
C GLU A 182 19.15 -3.80 -1.29
N ASN A 183 19.00 -3.71 0.04
CA ASN A 183 20.10 -3.45 0.93
C ASN A 183 21.14 -4.47 0.48
N THR A 184 22.05 -4.01 -0.37
CA THR A 184 23.23 -4.75 -0.74
C THR A 184 23.85 -4.97 0.60
N ALA A 185 23.71 -6.20 1.11
CA ALA A 185 24.26 -6.60 2.37
C ALA A 185 25.74 -6.32 2.22
N SER A 186 26.16 -5.15 2.71
CA SER A 186 27.52 -4.87 3.00
C SER A 186 27.87 -6.01 3.95
N ASN A 187 28.70 -6.92 3.46
CA ASN A 187 29.38 -7.94 4.23
C ASN A 187 30.24 -7.22 5.27
N ILE A 188 29.60 -6.61 6.27
CA ILE A 188 30.23 -6.18 7.51
C ILE A 188 30.06 -7.40 8.40
N SER A 189 31.07 -8.26 8.33
CA SER A 189 31.35 -9.25 9.34
C SER A 189 31.36 -8.54 10.70
N PHE A 190 30.27 -8.67 11.46
CA PHE A 190 30.29 -8.40 12.89
C PHE A 190 31.02 -9.57 13.54
N GLY A 191 32.35 -9.53 13.42
CA GLY A 191 33.25 -10.25 14.32
C GLY A 191 32.99 -9.74 15.73
N GLY A 192 32.27 -10.53 16.52
CA GLY A 192 32.18 -10.37 17.96
C GLY A 192 33.56 -10.51 18.58
N GLY A 193 34.25 -9.38 18.72
CA GLY A 193 35.50 -9.25 19.47
C GLY A 193 35.27 -8.25 20.60
N GLY A 194 34.53 -8.67 21.63
CA GLY A 194 34.40 -7.88 22.84
C GLY A 194 35.71 -7.89 23.61
N GLN A 195 36.34 -6.74 23.81
CA GLN A 195 37.20 -6.53 24.98
C GLN A 195 37.39 -5.04 25.28
N GLY A 196 36.42 -4.49 26.00
CA GLY A 196 36.65 -3.32 26.86
C GLY A 196 37.35 -3.78 28.14
N GLY A 197 38.40 -3.07 28.55
CA GLY A 197 39.25 -3.45 29.67
C GLY A 197 38.61 -3.29 31.05
N ARG A 198 39.15 -4.01 32.03
CA ARG A 198 39.54 -3.50 33.36
C ARG A 198 40.09 -4.64 34.23
N GLY A 199 41.26 -4.35 34.80
CA GLY A 199 41.78 -4.73 36.12
C GLY A 199 41.15 -5.89 36.90
N GLY A 200 42.01 -6.73 37.46
CA GLY A 200 41.64 -7.57 38.58
C GLY A 200 42.44 -8.86 38.68
N GLN A 201 43.72 -8.73 39.03
CA GLN A 201 44.52 -9.85 39.48
C GLN A 201 44.08 -10.20 40.91
N GLY A 202 43.39 -11.33 41.08
CA GLY A 202 42.91 -11.80 42.38
C GLY A 202 42.57 -13.28 42.30
N GLY A 203 43.44 -14.11 42.88
CA GLY A 203 43.29 -15.55 42.92
C GLY A 203 42.29 -16.04 43.95
N GLY A 204 41.75 -17.24 43.71
CA GLY A 204 41.00 -18.03 44.67
C GLY A 204 40.81 -19.45 44.12
N PRO A 205 41.27 -20.51 44.82
CA PRO A 205 41.04 -21.89 44.42
C PRO A 205 39.79 -22.47 45.09
N GLY A 206 38.97 -23.19 44.33
CA GLY A 206 37.87 -24.01 44.84
C GLY A 206 36.70 -23.98 43.86
N GLY A 207 36.06 -25.07 43.51
CA GLY A 207 36.14 -26.45 43.95
C GLY A 207 34.95 -27.19 43.34
N GLY A 208 35.15 -28.47 43.05
CA GLY A 208 34.20 -29.57 42.84
C GLY A 208 32.72 -29.31 42.48
N GLY A 209 32.24 -30.08 41.51
CA GLY A 209 30.82 -30.48 41.42
C GLY A 209 30.40 -30.81 39.99
N ARG A 210 30.57 -32.05 39.52
CA ARG A 210 29.50 -33.07 39.42
C ARG A 210 28.23 -32.59 38.72
N GLY A 211 27.88 -33.25 37.63
CA GLY A 211 26.49 -33.41 37.22
C GLY A 211 26.26 -33.21 35.74
N GLY A 212 26.40 -34.30 34.97
CA GLY A 212 25.97 -34.31 33.58
C GLY A 212 24.47 -34.10 33.44
N ARG A 213 24.07 -33.56 32.28
CA ARG A 213 22.85 -33.95 31.58
C ARG A 213 23.06 -33.76 30.08
N GLN A 214 23.15 -34.90 29.42
CA GLN A 214 22.66 -35.09 28.05
C GLN A 214 21.21 -34.60 27.93
N GLY A 215 20.86 -34.13 26.73
CA GLY A 215 19.48 -33.89 26.29
C GLY A 215 19.23 -32.40 26.05
N GLY A 216 18.88 -31.95 24.85
CA GLY A 216 18.69 -32.62 23.58
C GLY A 216 18.53 -31.52 22.53
N SER A 217 18.83 -31.85 21.27
CA SER A 217 18.30 -31.09 20.15
C SER A 217 16.78 -31.12 20.23
N GLN A 218 16.16 -30.06 20.73
CA GLN A 218 14.79 -29.72 20.41
C GLN A 218 14.89 -28.62 19.37
N GLY A 219 14.88 -29.07 18.11
CA GLY A 219 14.42 -28.24 17.00
C GLY A 219 13.01 -27.82 17.35
N GLY A 220 12.89 -26.62 17.93
CA GLY A 220 11.64 -25.90 17.91
C GLY A 220 11.36 -25.59 16.46
N ASP A 221 10.28 -26.17 15.94
CA ASP A 221 9.66 -25.73 14.71
C ASP A 221 9.52 -24.21 14.77
N ARG A 222 10.41 -23.51 14.06
CA ARG A 222 10.23 -22.10 13.79
C ARG A 222 8.89 -22.02 13.04
N PRO A 223 7.89 -21.28 13.55
CA PRO A 223 6.68 -21.05 12.79
C PRO A 223 7.10 -20.50 11.43
N ASP A 224 6.60 -21.15 10.40
CA ASP A 224 6.93 -20.90 9.00
C ASP A 224 6.73 -19.41 8.69
N GLN A 225 7.82 -18.63 8.70
CA GLN A 225 7.83 -17.19 8.38
C GLN A 225 7.42 -16.91 6.91
N ASN A 226 7.06 -17.95 6.14
CA ASN A 226 6.60 -17.84 4.77
C ASN A 226 5.10 -17.66 4.59
N GLN A 227 4.28 -17.56 5.64
CA GLN A 227 2.90 -17.07 5.48
C GLN A 227 2.87 -15.54 5.33
N ARG A 228 3.67 -15.00 4.41
CA ARG A 228 3.41 -13.65 3.92
C ARG A 228 2.12 -13.71 3.12
N PRO A 229 1.12 -12.85 3.40
CA PRO A 229 -0.10 -12.83 2.61
C PRO A 229 0.28 -12.67 1.14
N LYS A 230 -0.34 -13.49 0.30
CA LYS A 230 -0.12 -13.51 -1.16
C LYS A 230 -0.26 -12.08 -1.67
N GLU A 231 0.81 -11.54 -2.22
CA GLU A 231 0.81 -10.17 -2.72
C GLU A 231 -0.29 -10.00 -3.77
N ILE A 232 -1.31 -9.19 -3.45
CA ILE A 232 -2.31 -8.77 -4.44
C ILE A 232 -1.61 -7.83 -5.41
N VAL A 233 -1.67 -8.19 -6.69
CA VAL A 233 -1.17 -7.38 -7.79
C VAL A 233 -2.35 -7.04 -8.69
N ILE A 234 -2.66 -5.76 -8.76
CA ILE A 234 -3.65 -5.20 -9.68
C ILE A 234 -2.87 -4.84 -10.95
N ASP A 235 -3.27 -5.37 -12.10
CA ASP A 235 -2.76 -4.96 -13.41
C ASP A 235 -3.81 -5.28 -14.48
N PHE A 236 -4.66 -4.31 -14.78
CA PHE A 236 -5.67 -4.48 -15.82
C PHE A 236 -5.91 -3.19 -16.61
N TRP A 237 -6.49 -3.35 -17.79
CA TRP A 237 -6.79 -2.26 -18.71
C TRP A 237 -8.18 -2.43 -19.31
N PHE A 238 -8.94 -1.33 -19.36
CA PHE A 238 -10.26 -1.29 -19.96
C PHE A 238 -10.39 -0.10 -20.91
N LYS A 239 -11.36 -0.18 -21.83
CA LYS A 239 -11.73 0.96 -22.67
C LYS A 239 -12.63 1.89 -21.86
N ALA A 240 -12.37 3.18 -21.93
CA ALA A 240 -13.24 4.16 -21.27
C ALA A 240 -14.61 4.18 -21.93
N ASP A 241 -15.66 4.24 -21.12
CA ASP A 241 -17.01 4.50 -21.63
C ASP A 241 -17.10 5.96 -22.09
N LEU A 242 -17.57 6.14 -23.32
CA LEU A 242 -17.73 7.46 -23.94
C LEU A 242 -19.15 8.01 -23.79
N SER A 243 -20.03 7.30 -23.07
CA SER A 243 -21.37 7.80 -22.76
C SER A 243 -21.28 9.05 -21.89
N GLN A 244 -21.97 10.11 -22.34
CA GLN A 244 -22.16 11.37 -21.61
C GLN A 244 -23.40 11.31 -20.72
#